data_AF-A0AA38LAX8-F1
#
_entry.id   AF-A0AA38LAX8-F1
#
_cell.length_a   1.000
_cell.length_b   1.000
_cell.length_c   1.000
_cell.angle_alpha   90.00
_cell.angle_beta   90.00
_cell.angle_gamma   90.00
#
_symmetry.space_group_name_H-M   'P 1'
#
loop_
_entity.id
_entity.type
_entity.pdbx_description
1 polymer ?
#
loop_
_entity_poly.entity_id
_entity_poly.type
_entity_poly.pdbx_seq_one_letter_code
_entity_poly.pdbx_strand_id
1 'polypeptide(L)'
;FLLKKSPAMFRKQILSGELFCSDILIQLELILVARLAKIPRESQLVSMLLMPFIQQVVVGRQPVLNVYGNDYPTKDGTAVRDYIHVVDLADGHISALRKLFITNDIGCAAYNLGTGRGTSVLELVAAFEKVSGKKIPLKICARRQGDATAVYADTEKAARELGW
;
A
#
# COMPACT_ATOMS: atom_id res chain seq x y z
N PHE A 1 -4.41 11.35 2.78
CA PHE A 1 -4.89 10.24 1.94
C PHE A 1 -5.97 9.42 2.66
N LEU A 2 -5.70 8.91 3.87
CA LEU A 2 -6.66 8.34 4.84
C LEU A 2 -7.85 9.25 5.23
N LEU A 3 -7.95 10.44 4.62
CA LEU A 3 -8.93 11.49 4.92
C LEU A 3 -9.80 11.85 3.70
N LYS A 4 -9.57 11.25 2.51
CA LYS A 4 -10.37 11.55 1.31
C LYS A 4 -11.75 10.86 1.32
N LYS A 5 -11.91 9.79 2.09
CA LYS A 5 -13.20 9.10 2.29
C LYS A 5 -13.76 9.44 3.67
N SER A 6 -15.09 9.49 3.80
CA SER A 6 -15.76 9.81 5.07
C SER A 6 -15.18 8.97 6.21
N PRO A 7 -14.73 9.59 7.33
CA PRO A 7 -14.16 8.87 8.47
C PRO A 7 -15.04 7.71 8.96
N ALA A 8 -16.36 7.84 8.84
CA ALA A 8 -17.33 6.82 9.21
C ALA A 8 -17.26 5.57 8.31
N MET A 9 -17.07 5.75 7.00
CA MET A 9 -16.94 4.64 6.05
C MET A 9 -15.63 3.88 6.27
N PHE A 10 -14.53 4.61 6.45
CA PHE A 10 -13.22 3.99 6.69
C PHE A 10 -13.18 3.23 8.02
N ARG A 11 -13.78 3.80 9.08
CA ARG A 11 -13.96 3.11 10.36
C ARG A 11 -14.77 1.82 10.21
N LYS A 12 -15.87 1.85 9.44
CA LYS A 12 -16.68 0.66 9.16
C LYS A 12 -15.84 -0.42 8.45
N GLN A 13 -15.08 -0.05 7.43
CA GLN A 13 -14.24 -0.98 6.67
C GLN A 13 -13.09 -1.58 7.50
N ILE A 14 -12.44 -0.79 8.36
CA ILE A 14 -11.43 -1.30 9.29
C ILE A 14 -12.04 -2.33 10.24
N LEU A 15 -13.19 -2.01 10.82
CA LEU A 15 -13.82 -2.84 11.85
C LEU A 15 -14.54 -4.07 11.27
N SER A 16 -15.01 -4.01 10.02
CA SER A 16 -15.56 -5.17 9.31
C SER A 16 -14.48 -6.12 8.77
N GLY A 17 -13.21 -5.69 8.75
CA GLY A 17 -12.13 -6.44 8.10
C GLY A 17 -12.20 -6.40 6.57
N GLU A 18 -13.02 -5.52 5.99
CA GLU A 18 -13.20 -5.35 4.54
C GLU A 18 -12.21 -4.36 3.94
N LEU A 19 -11.28 -3.83 4.74
CA LEU A 19 -10.25 -2.93 4.24
C LEU A 19 -9.20 -3.74 3.49
N PHE A 20 -9.44 -4.02 2.21
CA PHE A 20 -8.40 -4.42 1.27
C PHE A 20 -7.53 -3.19 0.96
N CYS A 21 -6.77 -2.72 1.94
CA CYS A 21 -5.64 -1.86 1.62
C CYS A 21 -4.49 -2.81 1.32
N SER A 22 -4.24 -2.98 0.04
CA SER A 22 -3.21 -3.87 -0.43
C SER A 22 -1.86 -3.25 -0.04
N ASP A 23 -1.28 -3.76 1.04
CA ASP A 23 0.16 -3.74 1.18
C ASP A 23 0.71 -4.62 0.09
N ILE A 24 0.83 -4.10 -1.12
CA ILE A 24 1.57 -4.80 -2.15
C ILE A 24 3.03 -4.45 -1.88
N LEU A 25 3.58 -5.10 -0.86
CA LEU A 25 5.03 -5.27 -0.75
C LEU A 25 5.46 -5.89 -2.07
N ILE A 26 6.06 -5.05 -2.91
CA ILE A 26 6.57 -5.38 -4.24
C ILE A 26 5.47 -5.54 -5.29
N GLN A 27 4.75 -4.47 -5.60
CA GLN A 27 4.54 -4.05 -6.98
C GLN A 27 4.48 -2.51 -6.89
N LEU A 28 5.45 -1.70 -7.34
CA LEU A 28 5.83 -1.58 -8.74
C LEU A 28 4.89 -2.42 -9.61
N GLU A 29 3.59 -2.13 -9.56
CA GLU A 29 2.73 -2.51 -10.66
C GLU A 29 3.15 -1.56 -11.76
N LEU A 30 4.28 -1.88 -12.40
CA LEU A 30 4.37 -1.71 -13.82
C LEU A 30 3.10 -2.35 -14.33
N ILE A 31 2.10 -1.53 -14.64
CA ILE A 31 1.14 -1.93 -15.65
C ILE A 31 2.00 -2.05 -16.90
N LEU A 32 2.54 -3.26 -17.13
CA LEU A 32 3.11 -3.63 -18.39
C LEU A 32 1.93 -3.74 -19.32
N VAL A 33 1.69 -2.66 -20.05
CA VAL A 33 0.70 -2.63 -21.09
C VAL A 33 1.22 -3.52 -22.23
N ALA A 34 1.01 -4.82 -22.12
CA ALA A 34 1.37 -5.84 -23.10
C ALA A 34 0.17 -6.73 -23.36
N ARG A 35 -0.05 -7.09 -24.63
CA ARG A 35 -1.33 -7.63 -25.14
C ARG A 35 -1.75 -8.99 -24.54
N LEU A 36 -0.94 -9.70 -23.76
CA LEU A 36 -1.29 -10.98 -23.14
C LEU A 36 -0.39 -11.27 -21.93
N ALA A 37 -0.94 -11.48 -20.73
CA ALA A 37 -0.27 -12.28 -19.69
C ALA A 37 -1.24 -12.81 -18.62
N LYS A 38 -1.10 -14.10 -18.27
CA LYS A 38 -1.81 -14.78 -17.18
C LYS A 38 -1.20 -14.41 -15.81
N ILE A 39 -2.04 -14.17 -14.81
CA ILE A 39 -1.65 -13.80 -13.44
C ILE A 39 -1.30 -15.07 -12.61
N PRO A 40 -0.13 -15.16 -11.93
CA PRO A 40 0.20 -16.28 -11.03
C PRO A 40 -0.44 -16.13 -9.62
N ARG A 41 -0.57 -17.25 -8.88
CA ARG A 41 -1.30 -17.36 -7.59
C ARG A 41 -0.55 -16.83 -6.35
N GLU A 42 -1.31 -16.24 -5.42
CA GLU A 42 -0.94 -15.27 -4.35
C GLU A 42 -0.38 -15.80 -3.00
N SER A 43 -0.23 -17.11 -2.76
CA SER A 43 -0.32 -17.63 -1.38
C SER A 43 0.86 -17.38 -0.42
N GLN A 44 2.07 -17.02 -0.87
CA GLN A 44 3.25 -16.90 0.03
C GLN A 44 3.60 -15.46 0.45
N LEU A 45 3.10 -14.44 -0.26
CA LEU A 45 3.45 -13.02 0.01
C LEU A 45 2.66 -12.42 1.19
N VAL A 46 1.49 -12.98 1.50
CA VAL A 46 0.54 -12.46 2.50
C VAL A 46 1.15 -12.39 3.90
N SER A 47 2.10 -13.26 4.22
CA SER A 47 2.76 -13.30 5.54
C SER A 47 3.69 -12.12 5.82
N MET A 48 3.98 -11.26 4.84
CA MET A 48 4.90 -10.13 5.01
C MET A 48 4.20 -8.76 5.10
N LEU A 49 2.90 -8.73 4.81
CA LEU A 49 2.09 -7.51 4.65
C LEU A 49 1.70 -6.90 6.00
N LEU A 50 2.01 -5.62 6.24
CA LEU A 50 1.79 -4.93 7.52
C LEU A 50 0.30 -4.67 7.79
N MET A 51 -0.48 -4.29 6.78
CA MET A 51 -1.87 -3.87 6.87
C MET A 51 -2.81 -4.97 7.40
N PRO A 52 -2.75 -6.22 6.89
CA PRO A 52 -3.53 -7.31 7.47
C PRO A 52 -3.20 -7.57 8.95
N PHE A 53 -1.94 -7.43 9.37
CA PHE A 53 -1.57 -7.60 10.77
C PHE A 53 -2.07 -6.45 11.65
N ILE A 54 -1.99 -5.20 11.18
CA ILE A 54 -2.59 -4.05 11.90
C ILE A 54 -4.08 -4.31 12.12
N GLN A 55 -4.80 -4.78 11.09
CA GLN A 55 -6.23 -5.09 11.21
C GLN A 55 -6.48 -6.22 12.20
N GLN A 56 -5.71 -7.31 12.14
CA GLN A 56 -5.83 -8.41 13.10
C GLN A 56 -5.67 -7.94 14.55
N VAL A 57 -4.77 -7.00 14.81
CA VAL A 57 -4.63 -6.39 16.14
C VAL A 57 -5.85 -5.53 16.51
N VAL A 58 -6.33 -4.70 15.59
CA VAL A 58 -7.50 -3.83 15.81
C VAL A 58 -8.79 -4.64 16.08
N VAL A 59 -8.96 -5.79 15.42
CA VAL A 59 -10.10 -6.69 15.67
C VAL A 59 -9.86 -7.68 16.82
N GLY A 60 -8.69 -7.64 17.48
CA GLY A 60 -8.36 -8.49 18.62
C GLY A 60 -8.00 -9.94 18.28
N ARG A 61 -7.75 -10.26 17.00
CA ARG A 61 -7.27 -11.59 16.56
C ARG A 61 -5.79 -11.80 16.88
N GLN A 62 -5.00 -10.73 16.92
CA GLN A 62 -3.60 -10.77 17.31
C GLN A 62 -3.37 -9.80 18.49
N PRO A 63 -2.60 -10.19 19.52
CA PRO A 63 -2.46 -9.35 20.72
C PRO A 63 -1.56 -8.13 20.50
N VAL A 64 -0.56 -8.23 19.61
CA VAL A 64 0.44 -7.19 19.36
C VAL A 64 0.84 -7.14 17.89
N LEU A 65 1.22 -5.97 17.41
CA LEU A 65 1.84 -5.76 16.11
C LEU A 65 3.37 -5.80 16.25
N ASN A 66 4.03 -6.69 15.51
CA ASN A 66 5.49 -6.72 15.44
C ASN A 66 6.00 -5.64 14.46
N VAL A 67 6.83 -4.73 14.93
CA VAL A 67 7.50 -3.69 14.14
C VAL A 67 8.96 -4.08 13.97
N TYR A 68 9.37 -4.38 12.74
CA TYR A 68 10.71 -4.88 12.45
C TYR A 68 11.70 -3.75 12.15
N GLY A 69 12.58 -3.46 13.11
CA GLY A 69 13.54 -2.36 13.04
C GLY A 69 12.97 -1.02 13.49
N ASN A 70 13.76 -0.30 14.29
CA ASN A 70 13.45 1.02 14.85
C ASN A 70 14.65 1.98 14.79
N ASP A 71 15.66 1.62 14.00
CA ASP A 71 16.96 2.27 13.90
C ASP A 71 17.32 2.62 12.45
N TYR A 72 16.35 2.58 11.53
CA TYR A 72 16.54 3.06 10.16
C TYR A 72 16.83 4.56 10.16
N PRO A 73 17.58 5.10 9.19
CA PRO A 73 17.82 6.54 9.06
C PRO A 73 16.56 7.24 8.47
N THR A 74 15.43 7.10 9.14
CA THR A 74 14.14 7.71 8.84
C THR A 74 13.69 8.54 10.04
N LYS A 75 12.65 9.36 9.88
CA LYS A 75 12.21 10.32 10.90
C LYS A 75 11.89 9.69 12.27
N ASP A 76 11.37 8.47 12.28
CA ASP A 76 10.96 7.77 13.50
C ASP A 76 11.64 6.40 13.67
N GLY A 77 12.69 6.14 12.88
CA GLY A 77 13.47 4.91 12.95
C GLY A 77 12.81 3.71 12.28
N THR A 78 11.57 3.78 11.81
CA THR A 78 10.89 2.66 11.14
C THR A 78 10.93 2.77 9.62
N ALA A 79 10.76 1.63 8.94
CA ALA A 79 10.77 1.57 7.48
C ALA A 79 9.63 2.42 6.87
N VAL A 80 9.91 3.04 5.72
CA VAL A 80 8.98 3.95 5.02
C VAL A 80 8.49 3.31 3.73
N ARG A 81 7.16 3.30 3.52
CA ARG A 81 6.51 2.72 2.33
C ARG A 81 5.46 3.66 1.75
N ASP A 82 5.17 3.51 0.46
CA ASP A 82 4.07 4.20 -0.22
C ASP A 82 2.79 3.34 -0.16
N TYR A 83 1.85 3.75 0.70
CA TYR A 83 0.57 3.05 0.86
C TYR A 83 -0.50 3.69 -0.03
N ILE A 84 -0.87 2.97 -1.11
CA ILE A 84 -1.95 3.33 -2.02
C ILE A 84 -3.25 2.64 -1.64
N HIS A 85 -4.38 3.31 -1.88
CA HIS A 85 -5.70 2.76 -1.66
C HIS A 85 -6.08 1.92 -2.88
N VAL A 86 -6.60 0.70 -2.66
CA VAL A 86 -6.91 -0.25 -3.74
C VAL A 86 -7.84 0.31 -4.81
N VAL A 87 -8.78 1.19 -4.43
CA VAL A 87 -9.67 1.87 -5.40
C VAL A 87 -8.89 2.81 -6.32
N ASP A 88 -7.93 3.57 -5.82
CA ASP A 88 -7.12 4.44 -6.68
C ASP A 88 -6.23 3.59 -7.60
N LEU A 89 -5.72 2.46 -7.11
CA LEU A 89 -5.00 1.49 -7.94
C LEU A 89 -5.91 0.93 -9.05
N ALA A 90 -7.16 0.59 -8.74
CA ALA A 90 -8.14 0.14 -9.74
C ALA A 90 -8.45 1.25 -10.78
N ASP A 91 -8.59 2.50 -10.35
CA ASP A 91 -8.75 3.65 -11.25
C ASP A 91 -7.53 3.82 -12.17
N GLY A 92 -6.32 3.56 -11.67
CA GLY A 92 -5.08 3.56 -12.46
C GLY A 92 -5.10 2.52 -13.57
N HIS A 93 -5.64 1.33 -13.31
CA HIS A 93 -5.85 0.31 -14.34
C HIS A 93 -6.84 0.77 -15.42
N ILE A 94 -7.93 1.41 -15.02
CA ILE A 94 -8.91 1.96 -15.96
C ILE A 94 -8.25 3.03 -16.84
N SER A 95 -7.45 3.93 -16.26
CA SER A 95 -6.72 4.95 -17.02
C SER A 95 -5.70 4.34 -17.99
N ALA A 96 -4.98 3.29 -17.59
CA ALA A 96 -4.07 2.56 -18.47
C ALA A 96 -4.81 1.87 -19.63
N LEU A 97 -5.95 1.23 -19.36
CA LEU A 97 -6.82 0.63 -20.38
C LEU A 97 -7.37 1.69 -21.34
N ARG A 98 -7.79 2.86 -20.85
CA ARG A 98 -8.22 3.97 -21.71
C ARG A 98 -7.09 4.41 -22.65
N LYS A 99 -5.87 4.59 -22.13
CA LYS A 99 -4.70 4.95 -22.94
C LYS A 99 -4.45 3.92 -24.04
N LEU A 100 -4.56 2.64 -23.72
CA LEU A 100 -4.47 1.51 -24.65
C LEU A 100 -5.44 1.62 -25.83
N PHE A 101 -6.70 2.01 -25.57
CA PHE A 101 -7.73 2.07 -26.60
C PHE A 101 -7.65 3.34 -27.47
N ILE A 102 -7.10 4.44 -26.95
CA ILE A 102 -7.01 5.71 -27.69
C ILE A 102 -5.67 5.91 -28.41
N THR A 103 -4.62 5.18 -28.01
CA THR A 103 -3.28 5.34 -28.55
C THR A 103 -2.95 4.18 -29.49
N ASN A 104 -2.82 4.47 -30.79
CA ASN A 104 -2.26 3.51 -31.73
C ASN A 104 -0.76 3.32 -31.45
N ASP A 105 -0.26 2.09 -31.56
CA ASP A 105 1.16 1.72 -31.43
C ASP A 105 1.84 2.05 -30.09
N ILE A 106 1.12 1.95 -28.96
CA ILE A 106 1.66 2.21 -27.62
C ILE A 106 2.89 1.37 -27.23
N GLY A 107 3.12 0.25 -27.93
CA GLY A 107 4.18 -0.71 -27.63
C GLY A 107 4.07 -1.26 -26.22
N CYS A 108 5.17 -1.13 -25.46
CA CYS A 108 5.27 -1.53 -24.07
C CYS A 108 5.55 -0.31 -23.21
N ALA A 109 4.61 0.04 -22.33
CA ALA A 109 4.75 1.15 -21.40
C ALA A 109 4.65 0.66 -19.96
N ALA A 110 5.37 1.36 -19.08
CA ALA A 110 5.54 1.06 -17.66
C ALA A 110 5.20 2.31 -16.84
N TYR A 111 4.37 2.17 -15.81
CA TYR A 111 3.96 3.26 -14.93
C TYR A 111 4.06 2.83 -13.47
N ASN A 112 4.43 3.74 -12.58
CA ASN A 112 4.33 3.50 -11.15
C ASN A 112 2.97 4.01 -10.67
N LEU A 113 2.19 3.15 -10.02
CA LEU A 113 0.96 3.55 -9.35
C LEU A 113 1.22 3.59 -7.85
N GLY A 114 1.23 4.79 -7.29
CA GLY A 114 1.47 5.05 -5.88
C GLY A 114 0.96 6.42 -5.49
N THR A 115 1.15 6.82 -4.24
CA THR A 115 0.81 8.18 -3.80
C THR A 115 1.97 9.16 -3.98
N GLY A 116 3.19 8.64 -4.18
CA GLY A 116 4.43 9.41 -4.21
C GLY A 116 4.86 9.89 -2.83
N ARG A 117 4.20 9.41 -1.77
CA ARG A 117 4.46 9.83 -0.39
C ARG A 117 4.82 8.62 0.46
N GLY A 118 6.05 8.62 0.95
CA GLY A 118 6.46 7.68 1.98
C GLY A 118 5.73 7.94 3.30
N THR A 119 5.23 6.88 3.90
CA THR A 119 4.67 6.85 5.26
C THR A 119 5.44 5.80 6.05
N SER A 120 5.85 6.11 7.28
CA SER A 120 6.52 5.15 8.16
C SER A 120 5.53 4.14 8.76
N VAL A 121 6.06 3.07 9.38
CA VAL A 121 5.23 2.09 10.10
C VAL A 121 4.48 2.77 11.25
N LEU A 122 5.14 3.63 12.03
CA LEU A 122 4.50 4.27 13.18
C LEU A 122 3.51 5.37 12.77
N GLU A 123 3.76 6.10 11.68
CA GLU A 123 2.79 7.04 11.11
C GLU A 123 1.52 6.32 10.68
N LEU A 124 1.65 5.15 10.03
CA LEU A 124 0.52 4.32 9.63
C LEU A 124 -0.26 3.81 10.86
N VAL A 125 0.44 3.28 11.87
CA VAL A 125 -0.19 2.83 13.12
C VAL A 125 -0.95 3.97 13.78
N ALA A 126 -0.35 5.15 13.93
CA ALA A 126 -0.98 6.30 14.54
C ALA A 126 -2.26 6.72 13.80
N ALA A 127 -2.24 6.64 12.47
CA ALA A 127 -3.42 6.92 11.67
C ALA A 127 -4.52 5.86 11.87
N PHE A 128 -4.17 4.58 11.99
CA PHE A 128 -5.12 3.52 12.33
C PHE A 128 -5.71 3.67 13.72
N GLU A 129 -4.91 4.00 14.73
CA GLU A 129 -5.42 4.27 16.09
C GLU A 129 -6.42 5.42 16.07
N LYS A 130 -6.09 6.50 15.35
CA LYS A 130 -6.96 7.68 15.21
C LYS A 130 -8.31 7.35 14.58
N VAL A 131 -8.35 6.54 13.51
CA VAL A 131 -9.62 6.24 12.83
C VAL A 131 -10.41 5.12 13.51
N SER A 132 -9.73 4.09 14.01
CA SER A 132 -10.39 2.99 14.72
C SER A 132 -10.88 3.39 16.11
N GLY A 133 -10.23 4.38 16.74
CA GLY A 133 -10.42 4.73 18.14
C GLY A 133 -9.86 3.68 19.10
N LYS A 134 -9.05 2.74 18.61
CA LYS A 134 -8.44 1.67 19.41
C LYS A 134 -6.93 1.84 19.46
N LYS A 135 -6.34 1.45 20.60
CA LYS A 135 -4.88 1.34 20.71
C LYS A 135 -4.37 0.07 20.04
N ILE A 136 -3.20 0.17 19.43
CA ILE A 136 -2.52 -0.92 18.74
C ILE A 136 -1.23 -1.21 19.50
N PRO A 137 -1.20 -2.27 20.34
CA PRO A 137 0.01 -2.66 21.05
C PRO A 137 1.13 -3.01 20.09
N LEU A 138 2.34 -2.48 20.33
CA LEU A 138 3.51 -2.68 19.47
C LEU A 138 4.58 -3.49 20.17
N LYS A 139 5.28 -4.33 19.42
CA LYS A 139 6.50 -5.01 19.84
C LYS A 139 7.61 -4.72 18.82
N ILE A 140 8.69 -4.09 19.26
CA ILE A 140 9.86 -3.88 18.41
C ILE A 140 10.62 -5.20 18.27
N CYS A 141 10.92 -5.56 17.02
CA CYS A 141 11.67 -6.75 16.63
C CYS A 141 12.94 -6.34 15.87
N ALA A 142 13.91 -7.26 15.76
CA ALA A 142 15.07 -7.07 14.89
C ALA A 142 14.65 -6.80 13.44
N ARG A 143 15.51 -6.13 12.67
CA ARG A 143 15.25 -5.90 11.24
C ARG A 143 15.06 -7.22 10.50
N ARG A 144 14.16 -7.22 9.51
CA ARG A 144 14.07 -8.33 8.56
C ARG A 144 15.22 -8.22 7.57
N GLN A 145 15.90 -9.32 7.29
CA GLN A 145 16.96 -9.34 6.29
C GLN A 145 16.38 -8.96 4.92
N GLY A 146 17.02 -8.02 4.23
CA GLY A 146 16.57 -7.52 2.92
C GLY A 146 15.49 -6.44 2.96
N ASP A 147 15.05 -5.98 4.14
CA ASP A 147 14.06 -4.91 4.24
C ASP A 147 14.70 -3.55 3.92
N ALA A 148 14.12 -2.82 2.96
CA ALA A 148 14.63 -1.52 2.53
C ALA A 148 14.27 -0.40 3.52
N THR A 149 15.14 0.60 3.64
CA THR A 149 14.92 1.76 4.52
C THR A 149 13.66 2.54 4.12
N ALA A 150 13.59 2.99 2.87
CA ALA A 150 12.47 3.75 2.33
C ALA A 150 12.23 3.37 0.87
N VAL A 151 10.97 3.13 0.51
CA VAL A 151 10.55 2.80 -0.86
C VAL A 151 9.22 3.49 -1.14
N TYR A 152 9.17 4.35 -2.16
CA TYR A 152 7.96 5.02 -2.60
C TYR A 152 8.04 5.38 -4.09
N ALA A 153 6.87 5.54 -4.72
CA ALA A 153 6.80 5.71 -6.17
C ALA A 153 7.17 7.13 -6.63
N ASP A 154 7.80 7.25 -7.79
CA ASP A 154 7.69 8.48 -8.60
C ASP A 154 6.45 8.35 -9.48
N THR A 155 5.48 9.24 -9.26
CA THR A 155 4.15 9.19 -9.89
C THR A 155 3.99 10.20 -11.03
N GLU A 156 5.02 10.99 -11.35
CA GLU A 156 4.93 12.07 -12.35
C GLU A 156 4.55 11.54 -13.73
N LYS A 157 5.10 10.37 -14.10
CA LYS A 157 4.78 9.73 -15.38
C LYS A 157 3.31 9.34 -15.47
N ALA A 158 2.76 8.70 -14.43
CA ALA A 158 1.36 8.29 -14.41
C ALA A 158 0.42 9.50 -14.48
N ALA A 159 0.71 10.56 -13.70
CA ALA A 159 -0.05 11.79 -13.73
C ALA A 159 -0.06 12.45 -15.12
N ARG A 160 1.11 12.59 -15.73
CA ARG A 160 1.25 13.25 -17.04
C ARG A 160 0.63 12.45 -18.18
N GLU A 161 0.81 11.13 -18.18
CA GLU A 161 0.54 10.30 -19.34
C GLU A 161 -0.74 9.48 -19.25
N LEU A 162 -1.22 9.16 -18.04
CA LEU A 162 -2.49 8.46 -17.82
C LEU A 162 -3.61 9.41 -17.36
N GLY A 163 -3.25 10.64 -16.92
CA GLY A 163 -4.20 11.54 -16.27
C GLY A 163 -4.78 10.96 -14.98
N TRP A 164 -3.98 10.11 -14.32
CA TRP A 164 -4.31 9.44 -13.07
C TRP A 164 -3.63 10.12 -11.89
#